data_AF-A0AAD0W8P4-F1
#
_entry.id   AF-A0AAD0W8P4-F1
#
_cell.length_a   1.000
_cell.length_b   1.000
_cell.length_c   1.000
_cell.angle_alpha   90.00
_cell.angle_beta   90.00
_cell.angle_gamma   90.00
#
_symmetry.space_group_name_H-M   'P 1'
#
loop_
_entity.id
_entity.type
_entity.pdbx_description
1 polymer ?
#
loop_
_entity_poly.entity_id
_entity_poly.type
_entity_poly.pdbx_seq_one_letter_code
_entity_poly.pdbx_strand_id
1 'polypeptide(L)'
;MNPQHLHDMPDTGAALAGLNEAHASGLFNADSNSINGIQIYAMNDCDWVVARSREEAITFYRTFSEDAEDWEGAEELSSKALDKLKYATGECLSGPTISFRARLQQIVDNGEDVPDLFASTEF
;
A
#
# COMPACT_ATOMS: atom_id res chain seq x y z
N MET A 1 54.94 25.89 36.47
CA MET A 1 54.89 25.81 35.00
C MET A 1 53.50 25.33 34.63
N ASN A 2 52.77 26.18 33.93
CA ASN A 2 51.43 26.05 33.35
C ASN A 2 51.61 25.48 31.90
N PRO A 3 50.57 25.22 31.07
CA PRO A 3 49.50 24.21 31.19
C PRO A 3 49.16 23.57 29.80
N GLN A 4 47.98 22.93 29.68
CA GLN A 4 47.14 22.80 28.46
C GLN A 4 47.46 21.77 27.34
N HIS A 5 46.50 20.85 27.16
CA HIS A 5 45.91 20.46 25.87
C HIS A 5 44.58 19.77 26.22
N LEU A 6 43.37 20.34 26.21
CA LEU A 6 42.65 21.21 25.27
C LEU A 6 42.66 20.69 23.83
N HIS A 7 41.95 19.59 23.59
CA HIS A 7 41.18 19.38 22.36
C HIS A 7 39.71 19.52 22.80
N ASP A 8 39.12 20.70 22.65
CA ASP A 8 38.41 21.14 21.44
C ASP A 8 37.38 20.10 20.98
N MET A 9 36.18 20.22 21.55
CA MET A 9 34.94 19.82 20.89
C MET A 9 34.72 20.78 19.72
N PRO A 10 34.06 20.30 18.66
CA PRO A 10 32.73 20.87 18.49
C PRO A 10 31.64 19.81 18.61
N ASP A 11 30.69 20.14 19.49
CA ASP A 11 29.29 19.77 19.38
C ASP A 11 28.81 19.96 17.93
N THR A 12 28.79 18.88 17.16
CA THR A 12 27.96 18.84 15.96
C THR A 12 26.58 18.41 16.40
N GLY A 13 25.78 19.42 16.76
CA GLY A 13 24.37 19.27 17.04
C GLY A 13 23.59 18.71 15.86
N ALA A 14 22.44 18.16 16.23
CA ALA A 14 21.22 18.09 15.44
C ALA A 14 21.08 17.00 14.35
N ALA A 15 19.91 16.36 14.43
CA ALA A 15 19.15 15.72 13.37
C ALA A 15 19.54 14.29 12.95
N LEU A 16 19.11 13.32 13.76
CA LEU A 16 18.59 12.03 13.24
C LEU A 16 17.07 11.93 13.45
N ALA A 17 16.38 13.07 13.45
CA ALA A 17 14.95 13.15 13.25
C ALA A 17 14.68 13.36 11.76
N GLY A 18 13.90 12.47 11.15
CA GLY A 18 13.25 12.74 9.88
C GLY A 18 14.08 12.43 8.64
N LEU A 19 14.33 11.16 8.36
CA LEU A 19 14.63 10.71 7.00
C LEU A 19 13.62 9.64 6.58
N ASN A 20 12.37 10.06 6.42
CA ASN A 20 11.53 9.63 5.30
C ASN A 20 10.41 10.67 5.02
N GLU A 21 10.75 11.95 4.91
CA GLU A 21 9.83 12.99 4.43
C GLU A 21 10.18 13.40 2.98
N ALA A 22 10.24 12.40 2.11
CA ALA A 22 10.47 12.61 0.68
C ALA A 22 9.38 11.94 -0.17
N HIS A 23 8.11 12.22 0.12
CA HIS A 23 7.01 12.02 -0.84
C HIS A 23 6.03 13.20 -0.83
N ALA A 24 6.56 14.43 -0.86
CA ALA A 24 5.77 15.59 -1.26
C ALA A 24 5.77 15.71 -2.79
N SER A 25 4.90 14.95 -3.44
CA SER A 25 4.47 15.22 -4.82
C SER A 25 3.05 14.68 -5.03
N GLY A 26 2.08 15.55 -4.74
CA GLY A 26 0.81 15.57 -5.45
C GLY A 26 -0.32 14.72 -4.89
N LEU A 27 -1.35 15.43 -4.43
CA LEU A 27 -2.73 14.98 -4.23
C LEU A 27 -2.96 14.04 -3.03
N PHE A 28 -3.10 14.65 -1.84
CA PHE A 28 -4.14 14.23 -0.90
C PHE A 28 -5.51 14.52 -1.52
N ASN A 29 -5.84 13.82 -2.60
CA ASN A 29 -7.23 13.67 -2.98
C ASN A 29 -7.82 12.76 -1.91
N ALA A 30 -8.55 13.33 -0.97
CA ALA A 30 -9.43 12.57 -0.08
C ALA A 30 -10.43 11.69 -0.88
N ASP A 31 -10.55 11.94 -2.18
CA ASP A 31 -11.32 11.19 -3.16
C ASP A 31 -10.49 10.26 -4.06
N SER A 32 -9.16 10.17 -3.90
CA SER A 32 -8.33 9.28 -4.70
C SER A 32 -8.48 7.84 -4.23
N ASN A 33 -8.74 6.97 -5.18
CA ASN A 33 -8.74 5.53 -4.99
C ASN A 33 -7.31 4.95 -5.00
N SER A 34 -6.34 5.70 -5.53
CA SER A 34 -4.93 5.34 -5.51
C SER A 34 -4.18 6.07 -4.39
N ILE A 35 -3.26 5.36 -3.74
CA ILE A 35 -2.36 5.87 -2.70
C ILE A 35 -0.93 5.61 -3.18
N ASN A 36 -0.12 6.66 -3.32
CA ASN A 36 1.24 6.59 -3.89
C ASN A 36 1.32 5.90 -5.27
N GLY A 37 0.29 6.10 -6.10
CA GLY A 37 0.17 5.44 -7.41
C GLY A 37 -0.20 3.96 -7.35
N ILE A 38 -0.44 3.40 -6.16
CA ILE A 38 -0.90 2.02 -5.94
C ILE A 38 -2.42 2.06 -5.74
N GLN A 39 -3.14 1.15 -6.38
CA GLN A 39 -4.58 1.01 -6.25
C GLN A 39 -4.99 -0.46 -6.20
N ILE A 40 -6.26 -0.69 -5.89
CA ILE A 40 -6.85 -2.03 -5.87
C ILE A 40 -7.75 -2.19 -7.09
N TYR A 41 -7.55 -3.29 -7.81
CA TYR A 41 -8.35 -3.73 -8.93
C TYR A 41 -9.14 -4.97 -8.49
N ALA A 42 -10.46 -4.93 -8.66
CA ALA A 42 -11.29 -6.12 -8.55
C ALA A 42 -11.12 -6.91 -9.85
N MET A 43 -10.56 -8.12 -9.77
CA MET A 43 -10.45 -9.04 -10.90
C MET A 43 -11.79 -9.74 -11.11
N ASN A 44 -12.25 -10.36 -10.03
CA ASN A 44 -13.49 -11.10 -9.90
C ASN A 44 -14.33 -10.47 -8.77
N ASP A 45 -15.58 -10.88 -8.63
CA ASP A 45 -16.42 -10.64 -7.45
C ASP A 45 -15.77 -11.14 -6.14
N CYS A 46 -14.84 -12.09 -6.24
CA CYS A 46 -14.12 -12.64 -5.10
C CYS A 46 -12.67 -12.16 -4.94
N ASP A 47 -12.00 -11.66 -5.98
CA ASP A 47 -10.55 -11.47 -5.98
C ASP A 47 -10.16 -10.02 -6.25
N TRP A 48 -9.28 -9.50 -5.40
CA TRP A 48 -8.75 -8.15 -5.50
C TRP A 48 -7.23 -8.18 -5.55
N VAL A 49 -6.66 -7.47 -6.52
CA VAL A 49 -5.21 -7.35 -6.73
C VAL A 49 -4.80 -5.91 -6.50
N VAL A 50 -3.72 -5.71 -5.74
CA VAL A 50 -3.09 -4.41 -5.58
C VAL A 50 -2.02 -4.23 -6.64
N ALA A 51 -2.06 -3.14 -7.39
CA ALA A 51 -1.08 -2.84 -8.44
C ALA A 51 -1.00 -1.33 -8.71
N ARG A 52 -0.01 -0.92 -9.50
CA ARG A 52 0.11 0.47 -9.95
C ARG A 52 -0.66 0.76 -11.24
N SER A 53 -1.07 -0.29 -11.94
CA SER A 53 -1.77 -0.19 -13.22
C SER A 53 -2.62 -1.43 -13.46
N ARG A 54 -3.72 -1.27 -14.19
CA ARG A 54 -4.66 -2.36 -14.52
C ARG A 54 -3.95 -3.48 -15.27
N GLU A 55 -3.06 -3.10 -16.20
CA GLU A 55 -2.28 -4.03 -17.01
C GLU A 55 -1.32 -4.88 -16.15
N GLU A 56 -0.69 -4.29 -15.13
CA GLU A 56 0.14 -5.04 -14.17
C GLU A 56 -0.70 -6.00 -13.35
N ALA A 57 -1.85 -5.54 -12.86
CA ALA A 57 -2.77 -6.36 -12.09
C ALA A 57 -3.24 -7.57 -12.90
N ILE A 58 -3.68 -7.36 -14.15
CA ILE A 58 -4.10 -8.42 -15.06
C ILE A 58 -2.93 -9.37 -15.36
N THR A 59 -1.75 -8.83 -15.66
CA THR A 59 -0.57 -9.66 -15.98
C THR A 59 -0.19 -10.56 -14.81
N PHE A 60 -0.27 -10.05 -13.58
CA PHE A 60 -0.08 -10.83 -12.35
C PHE A 60 -1.19 -11.87 -12.19
N TYR A 61 -2.46 -11.48 -12.32
CA TYR A 61 -3.59 -12.39 -12.11
C TYR A 61 -3.65 -13.51 -13.16
N ARG A 62 -3.15 -13.28 -14.37
CA ARG A 62 -3.00 -14.30 -15.43
C ARG A 62 -2.11 -15.47 -15.05
N THR A 63 -1.30 -15.36 -14.00
CA THR A 63 -0.56 -16.51 -13.46
C THR A 63 -1.41 -17.38 -12.54
N PHE A 64 -2.55 -16.88 -12.06
CA PHE A 64 -3.48 -17.56 -11.16
C PHE A 64 -4.72 -18.08 -11.89
N SER A 65 -5.29 -17.29 -12.82
CA SER A 65 -6.39 -17.72 -13.69
C SER A 65 -5.98 -17.68 -15.16
N GLU A 66 -6.21 -18.79 -15.87
CA GLU A 66 -6.03 -18.90 -17.31
C GLU A 66 -7.24 -18.35 -18.09
N ASP A 67 -8.39 -18.19 -17.43
CA ASP A 67 -9.64 -17.75 -18.03
C ASP A 67 -9.67 -16.23 -18.20
N ALA A 68 -9.85 -15.80 -19.45
CA ALA A 68 -9.87 -14.37 -19.78
C ALA A 68 -11.02 -13.62 -19.12
N GLU A 69 -12.13 -14.30 -18.86
CA GLU A 69 -13.32 -13.71 -18.25
C GLU A 69 -13.05 -13.19 -16.82
N ASP A 70 -12.11 -13.81 -16.08
CA ASP A 70 -11.79 -13.42 -14.70
C ASP A 70 -10.93 -12.16 -14.58
N TRP A 71 -10.26 -11.73 -15.65
CA TRP A 71 -9.39 -10.55 -15.64
C TRP A 71 -9.72 -9.52 -16.71
N GLU A 72 -10.50 -9.87 -17.74
CA GLU A 72 -11.02 -8.91 -18.72
C GLU A 72 -12.02 -7.96 -18.05
N GLY A 73 -12.76 -8.46 -17.06
CA GLY A 73 -13.62 -7.70 -16.16
C GLY A 73 -12.89 -6.89 -15.09
N ALA A 74 -11.54 -6.86 -15.09
CA ALA A 74 -10.79 -6.20 -14.03
C ALA A 74 -11.15 -4.72 -13.94
N GLU A 75 -11.76 -4.28 -12.84
CA GLU A 75 -12.20 -2.91 -12.64
C GLU A 75 -11.46 -2.26 -11.47
N GLU A 76 -11.12 -0.99 -11.65
CA GLU A 76 -10.61 -0.17 -10.57
C GLU A 76 -11.69 -0.01 -9.49
N LEU A 77 -11.38 -0.37 -8.25
CA LEU A 77 -12.29 -0.07 -7.15
C LEU A 77 -12.50 1.42 -7.02
N SER A 78 -13.71 1.87 -6.75
CA SER A 78 -13.92 3.29 -6.44
C SER A 78 -13.54 3.58 -5.00
N SER A 79 -13.19 4.84 -4.68
CA SER A 79 -12.95 5.30 -3.31
C SER A 79 -14.07 4.92 -2.33
N LYS A 80 -15.33 4.93 -2.79
CA LYS A 80 -16.49 4.48 -2.03
C LYS A 80 -16.52 2.98 -1.79
N ALA A 81 -16.03 2.18 -2.74
CA ALA A 81 -15.92 0.73 -2.59
C ALA A 81 -14.82 0.39 -1.57
N LEU A 82 -13.67 1.07 -1.62
CA LEU A 82 -12.58 0.88 -0.66
C LEU A 82 -12.98 1.11 0.81
N ASP A 83 -13.85 2.09 1.07
CA ASP A 83 -14.34 2.38 2.42
C ASP A 83 -15.44 1.40 2.88
N LYS A 84 -16.21 0.88 1.93
CA LYS A 84 -17.27 -0.11 2.19
C LYS A 84 -16.72 -1.51 2.41
N LEU A 85 -15.74 -1.92 1.61
CA LEU A 85 -15.13 -3.25 1.67
C LEU A 85 -14.30 -3.40 2.94
N LYS A 86 -14.41 -4.57 3.55
CA LYS A 86 -13.76 -4.92 4.82
C LYS A 86 -12.76 -6.03 4.58
N TYR A 87 -11.53 -5.76 4.98
CA TYR A 87 -10.42 -6.70 4.96
C TYR A 87 -10.31 -7.34 6.35
N ALA A 88 -10.41 -8.66 6.43
CA ALA A 88 -10.19 -9.39 7.67
C ALA A 88 -8.68 -9.49 7.92
N THR A 89 -8.18 -8.87 9.00
CA THR A 89 -6.75 -8.90 9.35
C THR A 89 -6.36 -10.13 10.18
N GLY A 90 -7.30 -11.05 10.42
CA GLY A 90 -7.08 -12.26 11.21
C GLY A 90 -7.48 -13.50 10.43
N GLU A 91 -6.98 -14.65 10.88
CA GLU A 91 -7.25 -15.98 10.30
C GLU A 91 -8.74 -16.39 10.40
N CYS A 92 -9.50 -15.71 11.28
CA CYS A 92 -10.93 -15.90 11.44
C CYS A 92 -11.71 -14.76 10.80
N LEU A 93 -12.76 -15.10 10.05
CA LEU A 93 -13.76 -14.16 9.50
C LEU A 93 -14.46 -13.31 10.58
N SER A 94 -14.43 -13.73 11.84
CA SER A 94 -14.95 -12.97 12.99
C SER A 94 -13.91 -12.08 13.67
N GLY A 95 -12.70 -11.98 13.11
CA GLY A 95 -11.62 -11.15 13.62
C GLY A 95 -11.84 -9.65 13.39
N PRO A 96 -10.91 -8.80 13.89
CA PRO A 96 -10.91 -7.40 13.55
C PRO A 96 -10.85 -7.21 12.04
N THR A 97 -11.68 -6.31 11.52
CA THR A 97 -11.68 -5.94 10.11
C THR A 97 -11.26 -4.49 9.96
N ILE A 98 -10.46 -4.21 8.93
CA ILE A 98 -10.10 -2.85 8.51
C ILE A 98 -10.73 -2.57 7.14
N SER A 99 -10.86 -1.30 6.76
CA SER A 99 -11.28 -1.00 5.38
C SER A 99 -10.18 -1.35 4.39
N PHE A 100 -10.56 -1.63 3.14
CA PHE A 100 -9.59 -1.84 2.07
C PHE A 100 -8.67 -0.62 1.91
N ARG A 101 -9.22 0.59 2.07
CA ARG A 101 -8.42 1.83 2.11
C ARG A 101 -7.34 1.80 3.21
N ALA A 102 -7.69 1.36 4.42
CA ALA A 102 -6.75 1.30 5.53
C ALA A 102 -5.64 0.26 5.27
N ARG A 103 -5.98 -0.91 4.72
CA ARG A 103 -4.97 -1.92 4.34
C ARG A 103 -4.09 -1.45 3.19
N LEU A 104 -4.65 -0.76 2.18
CA LEU A 104 -3.87 -0.15 1.10
C LEU A 104 -2.87 0.88 1.63
N GLN A 105 -3.29 1.70 2.60
CA GLN A 105 -2.39 2.65 3.25
C GLN A 105 -1.24 1.93 3.98
N GLN A 106 -1.50 0.78 4.62
CA GLN A 106 -0.46 -0.04 5.24
C GLN A 106 0.52 -0.61 4.21
N ILE A 107 0.05 -1.10 3.06
CA ILE A 107 0.91 -1.60 1.97
C ILE A 107 1.88 -0.51 1.51
N VAL A 108 1.35 0.69 1.30
CA VAL A 108 2.15 1.85 0.89
C VAL A 108 3.13 2.27 1.97
N ASP A 109 2.70 2.33 3.23
CA ASP A 109 3.51 2.76 4.38
C ASP A 109 4.64 1.76 4.70
N ASN A 110 4.31 0.47 4.63
CA ASN A 110 5.26 -0.64 4.79
C ASN A 110 6.19 -0.81 3.58
N GLY A 111 5.82 -0.24 2.42
CA GLY A 111 6.52 -0.46 1.16
C GLY A 111 6.44 -1.92 0.69
N GLU A 112 5.29 -2.58 0.87
CA GLU A 112 5.06 -3.94 0.39
C GLU A 112 5.21 -4.03 -1.14
N ASP A 113 5.67 -5.18 -1.63
CA ASP A 113 5.85 -5.44 -3.05
C ASP A 113 4.50 -5.46 -3.78
N VAL A 114 4.46 -4.82 -4.95
CA VAL A 114 3.29 -4.78 -5.85
C VAL A 114 3.77 -5.06 -7.29
N PRO A 115 2.99 -5.77 -8.13
CA PRO A 115 1.63 -6.25 -7.88
C PRO A 115 1.54 -7.48 -6.96
N ASP A 116 0.48 -7.55 -6.17
CA ASP A 116 0.23 -8.67 -5.24
C ASP A 116 -1.28 -8.96 -5.05
N LEU A 117 -1.62 -10.19 -4.64
CA LEU A 117 -3.00 -10.56 -4.33
C LEU A 117 -3.41 -9.90 -3.01
N PHE A 118 -4.23 -8.86 -3.09
CA PHE A 118 -4.61 -8.06 -1.95
C PHE A 118 -5.58 -8.81 -1.02
N ALA A 119 -6.64 -9.38 -1.59
CA ALA A 119 -7.65 -10.12 -0.86
C ALA A 119 -8.37 -11.10 -1.79
N SER A 120 -8.81 -12.22 -1.22
CA SER A 120 -9.79 -13.09 -1.85
C SER A 120 -10.90 -13.43 -0.85
N THR A 121 -12.15 -13.51 -1.31
CA THR A 121 -13.28 -14.04 -0.54
C THR A 121 -13.60 -15.49 -0.90
N GLU A 122 -12.77 -16.16 -1.69
CA GLU A 122 -12.85 -17.60 -1.86
C GLU A 122 -12.36 -18.30 -0.58
N PHE A 123 -13.28 -18.93 0.15
CA PHE A 123 -13.03 -19.66 1.40
C PHE A 123 -13.54 -21.10 1.31
#